data_AF-A0A2P4YQF6-F1
#
_entry.id   AF-A0A2P4YQF6-F1
#
_cell.length_a   1.000
_cell.length_b   1.000
_cell.length_c   1.000
_cell.angle_alpha   90.00
_cell.angle_beta   90.00
_cell.angle_gamma   90.00
#
_symmetry.space_group_name_H-M   'P 1'
#
loop_
_entity.id
_entity.type
_entity.pdbx_description
1 polymer ?
#
loop_
_entity_poly.entity_id
_entity_poly.type
_entity_poly.pdbx_seq_one_letter_code
_entity_poly.pdbx_strand_id
1 'polypeptide(L)'
;MVIANNATLEEQDPEIFNLIEAEKNRQWKCLELIASENFTSRAVMDCLGSCLTNKYAEGLPNARYYGGNEVIDKIEILCQQRALTAYGLDADKWGVNVQPYSGSPANFAVYTALLRPHDRIMGLDLPSGGRCDQAQGLTTIGRAGNSRFDWAERSVGRPFEYCDIVTTTTHKSLRGPRAGMIFFRRDERKFEPRINNAVFPALQGDRPKRQIAGIAAQLKEAQTPEFKAYVQQLKANAKVLAKTLTDLGYSMCTGGTDNHLILWDLRPQGVTGSKLEKLCDMVCITLNKNPVPVDSSALTPRVVRV
;
A
#
# COMPACT_ATOMS: atom_id res chain seq x y z
N MET A 1 -14.14 35.10 -2.85
CA MET A 1 -15.37 34.51 -2.29
C MET A 1 -15.84 33.45 -3.28
N VAL A 2 -15.47 32.19 -3.06
CA VAL A 2 -15.91 31.09 -3.95
C VAL A 2 -17.20 30.55 -3.35
N ILE A 3 -18.27 30.61 -4.14
CA ILE A 3 -19.57 30.03 -3.83
C ILE A 3 -19.35 28.52 -3.68
N ALA A 4 -19.26 28.04 -2.44
CA ALA A 4 -19.41 26.61 -2.16
C ALA A 4 -20.91 26.35 -2.21
N ASN A 5 -21.35 25.56 -3.19
CA ASN A 5 -22.62 24.88 -3.08
C ASN A 5 -22.53 24.01 -1.81
N ASN A 6 -23.18 24.45 -0.73
CA ASN A 6 -23.16 23.77 0.57
C ASN A 6 -24.20 22.64 0.66
N ALA A 7 -24.90 22.35 -0.45
CA ALA A 7 -25.78 21.20 -0.54
C ALA A 7 -24.99 19.92 -0.25
N THR A 8 -25.62 18.99 0.47
CA THR A 8 -25.05 17.67 0.70
C THR A 8 -24.99 16.87 -0.60
N LEU A 9 -24.18 15.80 -0.62
CA LEU A 9 -24.14 14.90 -1.79
C LEU A 9 -25.52 14.30 -2.09
N GLU A 10 -26.30 13.99 -1.06
CA GLU A 10 -27.66 13.45 -1.21
C GLU A 10 -28.60 14.42 -1.92
N GLU A 11 -28.51 15.72 -1.60
CA GLU A 11 -29.33 16.76 -2.24
C GLU A 11 -28.83 17.12 -3.64
N GLN A 12 -27.51 17.16 -3.84
CA GLN A 12 -26.89 17.60 -5.09
C GLN A 12 -26.85 16.49 -6.16
N ASP A 13 -26.59 15.25 -5.75
CA ASP A 13 -26.43 14.09 -6.63
C ASP A 13 -26.91 12.80 -5.92
N PRO A 14 -28.23 12.59 -5.85
CA PRO A 14 -28.82 11.41 -5.22
C PRO A 14 -28.42 10.10 -5.93
N GLU A 15 -28.06 10.13 -7.21
CA GLU A 15 -27.64 8.94 -7.95
C GLU A 15 -26.29 8.42 -7.41
N ILE A 16 -25.29 9.29 -7.31
CA ILE A 16 -24.00 8.92 -6.72
C ILE A 16 -24.14 8.56 -5.24
N PHE A 17 -24.97 9.29 -4.49
CA PHE A 17 -25.25 8.95 -3.10
C PHE A 17 -25.79 7.51 -2.94
N ASN A 18 -26.79 7.13 -3.74
CA ASN A 18 -27.38 5.80 -3.72
C ASN A 18 -26.37 4.70 -4.12
N LEU A 19 -25.48 4.97 -5.09
CA LEU A 19 -24.40 4.04 -5.46
C LEU A 19 -23.37 3.85 -4.33
N ILE A 20 -23.04 4.92 -3.59
CA ILE A 20 -22.14 4.82 -2.42
C ILE A 20 -22.79 3.99 -1.30
N GLU A 21 -24.09 4.19 -1.04
CA GLU A 21 -24.82 3.39 -0.05
C GLU A 21 -24.97 1.93 -0.49
N ALA A 22 -25.12 1.65 -1.80
CA ALA A 22 -25.09 0.29 -2.33
C ALA A 22 -23.73 -0.39 -2.11
N GLU A 23 -22.62 0.30 -2.37
CA GLU A 23 -21.27 -0.25 -2.12
C GLU A 23 -20.97 -0.43 -0.62
N LYS A 24 -21.42 0.48 0.25
CA LYS A 24 -21.35 0.28 1.70
C LYS A 24 -22.09 -0.98 2.12
N ASN A 25 -23.30 -1.19 1.59
CA ASN A 25 -24.08 -2.39 1.87
C ASN A 25 -23.40 -3.67 1.36
N ARG A 26 -22.75 -3.61 0.19
CA ARG A 26 -21.95 -4.72 -0.33
C ARG A 26 -20.82 -5.08 0.63
N GLN A 27 -19.98 -4.10 1.00
CA GLN A 27 -18.86 -4.29 1.93
C GLN A 27 -19.28 -4.79 3.31
N TRP A 28 -20.48 -4.40 3.78
CA TRP A 28 -21.00 -4.85 5.07
C TRP A 28 -21.52 -6.30 5.05
N LYS A 29 -22.11 -6.73 3.93
CA LYS A 29 -22.76 -8.05 3.81
C LYS A 29 -21.85 -9.13 3.22
N CYS A 30 -20.80 -8.74 2.50
CA CYS A 30 -19.90 -9.66 1.82
C CYS A 30 -18.67 -9.99 2.66
N LEU A 31 -18.08 -11.15 2.38
CA LEU A 31 -16.79 -11.56 2.94
C LEU A 31 -15.67 -11.09 2.01
N GLU A 32 -14.93 -10.06 2.44
CA GLU A 32 -13.81 -9.52 1.67
C GLU A 32 -12.51 -10.28 1.94
N LEU A 33 -12.07 -11.08 0.96
CA LEU A 33 -10.88 -11.93 0.99
C LEU A 33 -9.82 -11.50 -0.03
N ILE A 34 -9.91 -10.30 -0.61
CA ILE A 34 -8.84 -9.76 -1.44
C ILE A 34 -7.70 -9.28 -0.53
N ALA A 35 -6.59 -10.02 -0.49
CA ALA A 35 -5.41 -9.72 0.35
C ALA A 35 -4.87 -8.28 0.29
N SER A 36 -5.14 -7.55 -0.81
CA SER A 36 -4.70 -6.16 -0.99
C SER A 36 -5.71 -5.09 -0.56
N GLU A 37 -6.91 -5.49 -0.15
CA GLU A 37 -7.96 -4.58 0.31
C GLU A 37 -7.98 -4.48 1.83
N ASN A 38 -8.59 -3.39 2.31
CA ASN A 38 -8.77 -3.13 3.73
C ASN A 38 -9.83 -2.04 3.93
N PHE A 39 -10.38 -1.96 5.15
CA PHE A 39 -11.32 -0.91 5.54
C PHE A 39 -10.58 0.19 6.31
N THR A 40 -10.45 1.36 5.70
CA THR A 40 -9.78 2.50 6.33
C THR A 40 -10.62 3.09 7.47
N SER A 41 -9.96 3.72 8.45
CA SER A 41 -10.65 4.36 9.57
C SER A 41 -11.44 5.60 9.15
N ARG A 42 -12.46 5.95 9.94
CA ARG A 42 -13.26 7.16 9.74
C ARG A 42 -12.42 8.43 9.76
N ALA A 43 -11.42 8.49 10.65
CA ALA A 43 -10.49 9.62 10.75
C ALA A 43 -9.71 9.86 9.44
N VAL A 44 -9.31 8.80 8.73
CA VAL A 44 -8.68 8.91 7.42
C VAL A 44 -9.68 9.44 6.38
N MET A 45 -10.93 8.96 6.38
CA MET A 45 -11.97 9.43 5.47
C MET A 45 -12.30 10.92 5.69
N ASP A 46 -12.38 11.38 6.94
CA ASP A 46 -12.60 12.79 7.27
C ASP A 46 -11.46 13.68 6.74
N CYS A 47 -10.22 13.19 6.80
CA CYS A 47 -9.09 13.89 6.17
C CYS A 47 -9.24 13.99 4.65
N LEU A 48 -9.68 12.91 3.99
CA LEU A 48 -9.86 12.84 2.54
C LEU A 48 -11.00 13.74 2.02
N GLY A 49 -12.05 13.96 2.83
CA GLY A 49 -13.18 14.84 2.51
C GLY A 49 -12.97 16.31 2.93
N SER A 50 -11.78 16.69 3.38
CA SER A 50 -11.50 18.02 3.92
C SER A 50 -11.15 19.08 2.87
N CYS A 51 -11.13 20.34 3.29
CA CYS A 51 -10.73 21.50 2.48
C CYS A 51 -9.28 21.45 1.96
N LEU A 52 -8.45 20.51 2.46
CA LEU A 52 -7.08 20.31 2.00
C LEU A 52 -6.99 19.93 0.51
N THR A 53 -8.12 19.57 -0.11
CA THR A 53 -8.23 19.40 -1.56
C THR A 53 -8.01 20.68 -2.36
N ASN A 54 -8.23 21.85 -1.76
CA ASN A 54 -8.26 23.13 -2.47
C ASN A 54 -6.86 23.76 -2.65
N LYS A 55 -5.84 23.25 -1.95
CA LYS A 55 -4.55 23.93 -1.85
C LYS A 55 -3.48 23.31 -2.75
N TYR A 56 -2.99 24.13 -3.69
CA TYR A 56 -1.74 23.89 -4.42
C TYR A 56 -0.52 24.13 -3.51
N ALA A 57 0.35 23.12 -3.38
CA ALA A 57 1.66 23.25 -2.73
C ALA A 57 2.71 22.36 -3.41
N GLU A 58 3.09 22.73 -4.62
CA GLU A 58 4.24 22.17 -5.32
C GLU A 58 5.56 22.51 -4.60
N GLY A 59 6.53 21.61 -4.68
CA GLY A 59 7.80 21.69 -3.95
C GLY A 59 7.78 20.93 -2.62
N LEU A 60 8.78 21.19 -1.77
CA LEU A 60 8.92 20.59 -0.44
C LEU A 60 8.53 21.60 0.65
N PRO A 61 8.28 21.15 1.89
CA PRO A 61 8.03 22.06 3.01
C PRO A 61 9.11 23.15 3.12
N ASN A 62 8.70 24.40 3.34
CA ASN A 62 9.56 25.60 3.36
C ASN A 62 10.27 25.95 2.03
N ALA A 63 10.01 25.21 0.95
CA ALA A 63 10.56 25.42 -0.39
C ALA A 63 9.46 25.23 -1.44
N ARG A 64 8.36 25.97 -1.27
CA ARG A 64 7.18 25.90 -2.13
C ARG A 64 7.23 26.95 -3.25
N TYR A 65 6.61 26.62 -4.37
CA TYR A 65 6.43 27.54 -5.51
C TYR A 65 5.30 28.55 -5.29
N TYR A 66 4.41 28.28 -4.35
CA TYR A 66 3.22 29.08 -4.06
C TYR A 66 3.20 29.51 -2.58
N GLY A 67 2.64 30.69 -2.32
CA GLY A 67 2.38 31.19 -0.97
C GLY A 67 1.21 30.48 -0.26
N GLY A 68 1.02 30.79 1.02
CA GLY A 68 -0.12 30.33 1.84
C GLY A 68 -0.06 28.85 2.25
N ASN A 69 1.15 28.27 2.33
CA ASN A 69 1.37 26.86 2.64
C ASN A 69 1.81 26.58 4.09
N GLU A 70 1.71 27.57 4.97
CA GLU A 70 2.13 27.49 6.39
C GLU A 70 1.54 26.29 7.14
N VAL A 71 0.26 25.99 6.89
CA VAL A 71 -0.43 24.84 7.51
C VAL A 71 -0.14 23.55 6.76
N ILE A 72 -0.02 23.61 5.42
CA ILE A 72 0.30 22.45 4.60
C ILE A 72 1.68 21.89 4.93
N ASP A 73 2.65 22.78 5.15
CA ASP A 73 4.01 22.38 5.51
C ASP A 73 4.03 21.68 6.87
N LYS A 74 3.28 22.17 7.86
CA LYS A 74 3.10 21.50 9.15
C LYS A 74 2.50 20.09 8.99
N ILE A 75 1.50 19.93 8.13
CA ILE A 75 0.87 18.62 7.86
C ILE A 75 1.87 17.66 7.21
N GLU A 76 2.62 18.11 6.21
CA GLU A 76 3.56 17.26 5.49
C GLU A 76 4.76 16.88 6.36
N ILE A 77 5.33 17.81 7.13
CA ILE A 77 6.39 17.53 8.11
C ILE A 77 5.91 16.53 9.16
N LEU A 78 4.70 16.72 9.71
CA LEU A 78 4.12 15.79 10.67
C LEU A 78 3.93 14.38 10.07
N CYS A 79 3.53 14.30 8.80
CA CYS A 79 3.39 13.04 8.08
C CYS A 79 4.75 12.33 7.94
N GLN A 80 5.79 13.06 7.52
CA GLN A 80 7.16 12.54 7.40
C GLN A 80 7.70 12.04 8.74
N GLN A 81 7.54 12.83 9.81
CA GLN A 81 7.95 12.45 11.17
C GLN A 81 7.25 11.17 11.63
N ARG A 82 5.91 11.13 11.51
CA ARG A 82 5.13 9.94 11.87
C ARG A 82 5.50 8.73 11.03
N ALA A 83 5.89 8.91 9.78
CA ALA A 83 6.32 7.80 8.92
C ALA A 83 7.62 7.21 9.44
N LEU A 84 8.62 8.03 9.78
CA LEU A 84 9.87 7.54 10.35
C LEU A 84 9.64 6.86 11.72
N THR A 85 8.85 7.47 12.61
CA THR A 85 8.51 6.87 13.92
C THR A 85 7.76 5.55 13.75
N ALA A 86 6.76 5.51 12.87
CA ALA A 86 5.97 4.33 12.56
C ALA A 86 6.71 3.29 11.71
N TYR A 87 8.00 3.44 11.43
CA TYR A 87 8.87 2.33 11.01
C TYR A 87 10.12 2.16 11.91
N GLY A 88 10.21 2.89 13.03
CA GLY A 88 11.32 2.81 13.98
C GLY A 88 12.64 3.32 13.39
N LEU A 89 12.57 4.29 12.48
CA LEU A 89 13.71 4.78 11.71
C LEU A 89 14.31 6.02 12.36
N ASP A 90 15.63 6.05 12.40
CA ASP A 90 16.44 7.21 12.79
C ASP A 90 16.40 8.27 11.67
N ALA A 91 15.95 9.48 12.00
CA ALA A 91 15.79 10.58 11.06
C ALA A 91 17.13 11.09 10.49
N ASP A 92 18.24 10.84 11.16
CA ASP A 92 19.57 11.20 10.65
C ASP A 92 20.03 10.21 9.57
N LYS A 93 19.54 8.97 9.61
CA LYS A 93 19.91 7.89 8.69
C LYS A 93 18.90 7.64 7.59
N TRP A 94 17.65 8.06 7.79
CA TRP A 94 16.54 7.82 6.88
C TRP A 94 15.74 9.09 6.63
N GLY A 95 15.43 9.31 5.36
CA GLY A 95 14.41 10.26 4.92
C GLY A 95 13.22 9.54 4.32
N VAL A 96 12.13 10.29 4.12
CA VAL A 96 10.91 9.78 3.50
C VAL A 96 10.26 10.85 2.62
N ASN A 97 9.86 10.46 1.42
CA ASN A 97 8.99 11.25 0.56
C ASN A 97 7.57 10.66 0.63
N VAL A 98 6.62 11.47 1.08
CA VAL A 98 5.20 11.12 1.27
C VAL A 98 4.31 11.63 0.13
N GLN A 99 4.91 12.09 -0.97
CA GLN A 99 4.23 12.68 -2.13
C GLN A 99 3.92 11.73 -3.32
N PRO A 100 4.34 10.46 -3.43
CA PRO A 100 3.88 9.58 -4.52
C PRO A 100 2.38 9.25 -4.50
N TYR A 101 1.67 9.43 -5.62
CA TYR A 101 0.20 9.23 -5.69
C TYR A 101 -0.27 7.81 -5.38
N SER A 102 0.57 6.81 -5.63
CA SER A 102 0.30 5.40 -5.31
C SER A 102 1.62 4.63 -5.29
N GLY A 103 1.57 3.31 -5.15
CA GLY A 103 2.76 2.45 -5.16
C GLY A 103 3.49 2.44 -6.50
N SER A 104 2.76 2.33 -7.62
CA SER A 104 3.39 2.26 -8.94
C SER A 104 4.14 3.55 -9.32
N PRO A 105 3.57 4.75 -9.14
CA PRO A 105 4.31 6.00 -9.30
C PRO A 105 5.50 6.13 -8.32
N ALA A 106 5.38 5.59 -7.09
CA ALA A 106 6.48 5.61 -6.14
C ALA A 106 7.69 4.81 -6.66
N ASN A 107 7.46 3.59 -7.18
CA ASN A 107 8.50 2.77 -7.77
C ASN A 107 9.12 3.45 -9.00
N PHE A 108 8.28 3.99 -9.88
CA PHE A 108 8.76 4.65 -11.09
C PHE A 108 9.60 5.91 -10.79
N ALA A 109 9.24 6.66 -9.74
CA ALA A 109 10.04 7.78 -9.27
C ALA A 109 11.42 7.34 -8.75
N VAL A 110 11.50 6.20 -8.05
CA VAL A 110 12.78 5.61 -7.64
C VAL A 110 13.62 5.22 -8.85
N TYR A 111 13.04 4.55 -9.84
CA TYR A 111 13.79 4.19 -11.05
C TYR A 111 14.30 5.42 -11.79
N THR A 112 13.45 6.43 -11.96
CA THR A 112 13.82 7.70 -12.61
C THR A 112 14.91 8.46 -11.83
N ALA A 113 14.88 8.38 -10.49
CA ALA A 113 15.90 9.02 -9.65
C ALA A 113 17.27 8.36 -9.77
N LEU A 114 17.30 7.04 -9.91
CA LEU A 114 18.52 6.24 -9.75
C LEU A 114 19.14 5.79 -11.07
N LEU A 115 18.31 5.54 -12.06
CA LEU A 115 18.66 4.83 -13.29
C LEU A 115 18.55 5.76 -14.49
N ARG A 116 19.40 5.52 -15.48
CA ARG A 116 19.27 6.12 -16.80
C ARG A 116 18.34 5.26 -17.65
N PRO A 117 17.75 5.83 -18.71
CA PRO A 117 17.08 5.03 -19.73
C PRO A 117 17.97 3.87 -20.18
N HIS A 118 17.39 2.67 -20.26
CA HIS A 118 18.05 1.40 -20.63
C HIS A 118 18.96 0.75 -19.58
N ASP A 119 19.12 1.34 -18.39
CA ASP A 119 19.74 0.62 -17.27
C ASP A 119 18.86 -0.58 -16.86
N ARG A 120 19.49 -1.63 -16.31
CA ARG A 120 18.82 -2.90 -16.02
C ARG A 120 18.26 -2.92 -14.59
N ILE A 121 17.08 -3.51 -14.46
CA ILE A 121 16.42 -3.80 -13.18
C ILE A 121 16.15 -5.31 -13.14
N MET A 122 16.21 -5.88 -11.95
CA MET A 122 15.92 -7.30 -11.73
C MET A 122 14.96 -7.50 -10.58
N GLY A 123 14.29 -8.65 -10.64
CA GLY A 123 13.73 -9.31 -9.48
C GLY A 123 12.63 -10.33 -9.82
N LEU A 124 11.69 -10.57 -8.90
CA LEU A 124 10.61 -11.55 -8.97
C LEU A 124 9.62 -11.38 -10.13
N ASP A 125 9.56 -12.40 -10.96
CA ASP A 125 8.62 -12.50 -12.07
C ASP A 125 7.14 -12.46 -11.62
N LEU A 126 6.25 -11.95 -12.47
CA LEU A 126 4.85 -11.70 -12.13
C LEU A 126 4.09 -12.99 -11.74
N PRO A 127 4.19 -14.11 -12.48
CA PRO A 127 3.62 -15.39 -12.06
C PRO A 127 4.26 -15.91 -10.77
N SER A 128 5.49 -15.52 -10.43
CA SER A 128 6.12 -15.93 -9.17
C SER A 128 5.66 -15.10 -7.96
N GLY A 129 4.67 -14.21 -8.12
CA GLY A 129 4.17 -13.32 -7.08
C GLY A 129 4.76 -11.91 -7.12
N GLY A 130 5.46 -11.55 -8.21
CA GLY A 130 5.90 -10.18 -8.48
C GLY A 130 4.74 -9.21 -8.71
N ARG A 131 5.05 -7.94 -8.98
CA ARG A 131 4.07 -6.88 -9.23
C ARG A 131 4.36 -6.17 -10.55
N CYS A 132 3.36 -5.65 -11.26
CA CYS A 132 3.56 -5.05 -12.59
C CYS A 132 4.49 -3.82 -12.62
N ASP A 133 4.57 -3.09 -11.51
CA ASP A 133 5.43 -1.91 -11.29
C ASP A 133 6.81 -2.27 -10.72
N GLN A 134 7.01 -3.54 -10.40
CA GLN A 134 8.31 -4.13 -10.18
C GLN A 134 8.73 -4.67 -11.54
N ALA A 135 9.79 -4.12 -12.14
CA ALA A 135 10.40 -4.70 -13.34
C ALA A 135 11.04 -6.02 -12.92
N GLN A 136 10.19 -7.03 -12.73
CA GLN A 136 10.37 -8.22 -11.93
C GLN A 136 10.91 -7.85 -10.51
N GLY A 137 10.16 -8.07 -9.43
CA GLY A 137 10.66 -8.10 -8.04
C GLY A 137 10.63 -6.93 -7.09
N LEU A 138 10.50 -7.33 -5.83
CA LEU A 138 10.84 -6.53 -4.66
C LEU A 138 12.18 -5.81 -4.90
N THR A 139 12.14 -4.48 -5.09
CA THR A 139 13.35 -3.68 -5.15
C THR A 139 13.91 -3.56 -3.72
N THR A 140 14.63 -4.58 -3.28
CA THR A 140 15.47 -4.57 -2.07
C THR A 140 16.92 -4.58 -2.52
N ILE A 141 17.58 -3.43 -2.53
CA ILE A 141 19.03 -3.33 -2.77
C ILE A 141 19.71 -3.28 -1.41
N GLY A 142 20.33 -4.39 -0.97
CA GLY A 142 21.46 -4.33 -0.03
C GLY A 142 21.71 -5.53 0.90
N ARG A 143 22.87 -5.47 1.56
CA ARG A 143 23.65 -6.52 2.24
C ARG A 143 23.29 -6.70 3.72
N ALA A 144 23.50 -7.92 4.22
CA ALA A 144 23.21 -8.38 5.58
C ALA A 144 24.14 -7.81 6.68
N GLY A 145 23.58 -7.24 7.75
CA GLY A 145 24.22 -7.02 9.05
C GLY A 145 23.20 -6.71 10.16
N ASN A 146 23.25 -7.49 11.24
CA ASN A 146 22.31 -7.56 12.38
C ASN A 146 22.24 -6.31 13.28
N SER A 147 21.04 -5.82 13.64
CA SER A 147 20.72 -5.24 14.98
C SER A 147 19.20 -5.08 15.31
N ARG A 148 18.90 -5.02 16.63
CA ARG A 148 17.65 -5.37 17.37
C ARG A 148 16.51 -4.31 17.45
N PHE A 149 15.32 -4.78 17.91
CA PHE A 149 14.08 -4.12 18.45
C PHE A 149 12.84 -3.94 17.52
N ASP A 150 11.58 -3.89 18.01
CA ASP A 150 10.66 -5.02 18.34
C ASP A 150 9.15 -4.64 18.25
N TRP A 151 8.62 -4.40 17.04
CA TRP A 151 7.15 -4.52 16.81
C TRP A 151 6.78 -5.14 15.46
N ALA A 152 7.69 -5.09 14.47
CA ALA A 152 7.61 -5.92 13.27
C ALA A 152 8.10 -7.34 13.62
N GLU A 153 7.22 -8.15 14.23
CA GLU A 153 7.56 -9.47 14.71
C GLU A 153 7.91 -10.44 13.56
N ARG A 154 9.21 -10.76 13.50
CA ARG A 154 9.87 -12.07 13.35
C ARG A 154 9.51 -13.07 12.25
N SER A 155 8.58 -12.78 11.32
CA SER A 155 8.29 -13.70 10.20
C SER A 155 8.45 -13.10 8.79
N VAL A 156 8.74 -11.81 8.69
CA VAL A 156 9.01 -11.12 7.42
C VAL A 156 10.26 -10.27 7.64
N GLY A 157 11.29 -10.41 6.79
CA GLY A 157 12.59 -9.75 6.98
C GLY A 157 12.46 -8.24 7.22
N ARG A 158 13.45 -7.62 7.88
CA ARG A 158 13.49 -6.17 8.13
C ARG A 158 14.03 -5.45 6.89
N PRO A 159 13.19 -4.95 5.97
CA PRO A 159 13.72 -4.37 4.73
C PRO A 159 14.64 -3.17 5.02
N PHE A 160 14.32 -2.35 6.02
CA PHE A 160 15.13 -1.18 6.40
C PHE A 160 16.52 -1.52 6.97
N GLU A 161 16.77 -2.77 7.37
CA GLU A 161 18.11 -3.18 7.80
C GLU A 161 19.06 -3.30 6.61
N TYR A 162 18.55 -3.82 5.49
CA TYR A 162 19.35 -4.22 4.34
C TYR A 162 19.18 -3.32 3.14
N CYS A 163 17.99 -2.73 2.96
CA CYS A 163 17.67 -1.96 1.77
C CYS A 163 18.24 -0.55 1.83
N ASP A 164 18.58 -0.01 0.68
CA ASP A 164 18.93 1.40 0.48
C ASP A 164 17.68 2.28 0.37
N ILE A 165 16.65 1.76 -0.29
CA ILE A 165 15.39 2.43 -0.56
C ILE A 165 14.27 1.43 -0.32
N VAL A 166 13.17 1.89 0.30
CA VAL A 166 11.98 1.09 0.57
C VAL A 166 10.76 1.86 0.08
N THR A 167 10.01 1.30 -0.85
CA THR A 167 8.73 1.84 -1.29
C THR A 167 7.58 1.09 -0.65
N THR A 168 6.47 1.78 -0.40
CA THR A 168 5.28 1.14 0.15
C THR A 168 4.00 1.84 -0.29
N THR A 169 2.91 1.08 -0.36
CA THR A 169 1.55 1.62 -0.46
C THR A 169 0.95 1.81 0.91
N THR A 170 0.13 2.84 1.09
CA THR A 170 -0.46 3.15 2.40
C THR A 170 -1.81 2.49 2.69
N HIS A 171 -2.48 1.88 1.70
CA HIS A 171 -3.88 1.43 1.80
C HIS A 171 -4.11 -0.06 2.07
N LYS A 172 -3.08 -0.90 1.98
CA LYS A 172 -3.22 -2.37 2.15
C LYS A 172 -3.25 -2.73 3.64
N SER A 173 -2.29 -3.53 4.11
CA SER A 173 -2.13 -3.88 5.53
C SER A 173 -1.92 -2.66 6.44
N LEU A 174 -1.40 -1.54 5.91
CA LEU A 174 -1.28 -0.28 6.67
C LEU A 174 -2.62 0.43 6.88
N ARG A 175 -3.68 0.08 6.12
CA ARG A 175 -5.07 0.53 6.31
C ARG A 175 -5.31 2.05 6.17
N GLY A 176 -4.44 2.75 5.48
CA GLY A 176 -4.55 4.19 5.22
C GLY A 176 -5.21 4.55 3.89
N PRO A 177 -5.08 5.80 3.43
CA PRO A 177 -5.63 6.22 2.16
C PRO A 177 -4.84 5.62 0.99
N ARG A 178 -5.39 5.66 -0.23
CA ARG A 178 -4.67 5.25 -1.44
C ARG A 178 -3.55 6.24 -1.75
N ALA A 179 -2.31 5.85 -1.42
CA ALA A 179 -1.09 6.59 -1.72
C ALA A 179 0.17 5.70 -1.66
N GLY A 180 1.32 6.28 -2.01
CA GLY A 180 2.64 5.67 -1.82
C GLY A 180 3.57 6.53 -0.94
N MET A 181 4.60 5.89 -0.39
CA MET A 181 5.73 6.52 0.30
C MET A 181 7.04 5.91 -0.21
N ILE A 182 8.10 6.72 -0.25
CA ILE A 182 9.47 6.28 -0.58
C ILE A 182 10.37 6.64 0.59
N PHE A 183 10.91 5.63 1.26
CA PHE A 183 11.97 5.79 2.25
C PHE A 183 13.33 5.60 1.59
N PHE A 184 14.32 6.36 2.03
CA PHE A 184 15.68 6.29 1.49
C PHE A 184 16.71 6.58 2.57
N ARG A 185 17.89 5.97 2.45
CA ARG A 185 19.01 6.27 3.33
C ARG A 185 19.55 7.68 3.10
N ARG A 186 19.95 8.33 4.19
CA ARG A 186 20.71 9.57 4.23
C ARG A 186 22.17 9.24 4.46
N ASP A 187 22.91 9.15 3.36
CA ASP A 187 24.34 8.92 3.35
C ASP A 187 25.00 9.58 2.13
N GLU A 188 26.29 9.32 1.92
CA GLU A 188 27.13 9.86 0.86
C GLU A 188 26.59 9.66 -0.57
N ARG A 189 25.66 8.71 -0.78
CA ARG A 189 25.03 8.43 -2.09
C ARG A 189 23.96 9.46 -2.47
N LYS A 190 23.53 10.30 -1.52
CA LYS A 190 22.62 11.45 -1.73
C LYS A 190 21.32 11.07 -2.45
N PHE A 191 20.63 10.03 -1.96
CA PHE A 191 19.34 9.61 -2.52
C PHE A 191 18.25 10.67 -2.38
N GLU A 192 18.24 11.42 -1.28
CA GLU A 192 17.20 12.41 -0.96
C GLU A 192 16.93 13.42 -2.08
N PRO A 193 17.92 14.22 -2.54
CA PRO A 193 17.67 15.18 -3.62
C PRO A 193 17.26 14.50 -4.93
N ARG A 194 17.82 13.32 -5.24
CA ARG A 194 17.50 12.59 -6.48
C ARG A 194 16.05 12.10 -6.48
N ILE A 195 15.61 11.49 -5.39
CA ILE A 195 14.26 10.96 -5.24
C ILE A 195 13.25 12.10 -5.17
N ASN A 196 13.52 13.14 -4.37
CA ASN A 196 12.63 14.28 -4.27
C ASN A 196 12.42 14.95 -5.63
N ASN A 197 13.50 15.20 -6.38
CA ASN A 197 13.44 15.79 -7.73
C ASN A 197 12.73 14.87 -8.75
N ALA A 198 12.87 13.55 -8.62
CA ALA A 198 12.17 12.60 -9.47
C ALA A 198 10.67 12.59 -9.21
N VAL A 199 10.24 12.71 -7.95
CA VAL A 199 8.81 12.83 -7.61
C VAL A 199 8.26 14.16 -8.13
N PHE A 200 8.93 15.27 -7.80
CA PHE A 200 8.62 16.60 -8.28
C PHE A 200 9.92 17.39 -8.47
N PRO A 201 10.18 18.01 -9.64
CA PRO A 201 9.22 18.31 -10.70
C PRO A 201 9.16 17.28 -11.84
N ALA A 202 9.93 16.19 -11.79
CA ALA A 202 10.12 15.35 -12.99
C ALA A 202 8.89 14.54 -13.42
N LEU A 203 8.13 13.97 -12.46
CA LEU A 203 7.03 13.02 -12.79
C LEU A 203 5.65 13.48 -12.35
N GLN A 204 5.54 14.20 -11.23
CA GLN A 204 4.26 14.67 -10.69
C GLN A 204 4.26 16.20 -10.61
N GLY A 205 3.06 16.79 -10.68
CA GLY A 205 2.77 18.17 -10.27
C GLY A 205 2.30 18.24 -8.81
N ASP A 206 1.34 19.12 -8.51
CA ASP A 206 0.80 19.23 -7.15
C ASP A 206 0.06 17.98 -6.67
N ARG A 207 0.48 17.51 -5.50
CA ARG A 207 -0.23 16.47 -4.77
C ARG A 207 -1.37 17.02 -3.94
N PRO A 208 -2.57 16.41 -4.01
CA PRO A 208 -3.63 16.76 -3.08
C PRO A 208 -3.24 16.43 -1.62
N LYS A 209 -3.29 17.47 -0.77
CA LYS A 209 -2.76 17.44 0.61
C LYS A 209 -3.66 16.66 1.57
N ARG A 210 -4.94 16.49 1.21
CA ARG A 210 -5.89 15.62 1.91
C ARG A 210 -5.39 14.17 2.05
N GLN A 211 -4.70 13.63 1.03
CA GLN A 211 -4.09 12.30 1.13
C GLN A 211 -2.93 12.28 2.11
N ILE A 212 -2.07 13.32 2.14
CA ILE A 212 -0.95 13.39 3.09
C ILE A 212 -1.48 13.45 4.53
N ALA A 213 -2.53 14.24 4.78
CA ALA A 213 -3.19 14.28 6.08
C ALA A 213 -3.78 12.92 6.48
N GLY A 214 -4.44 12.22 5.54
CA GLY A 214 -4.95 10.87 5.77
C GLY A 214 -3.84 9.87 6.09
N ILE A 215 -2.68 9.96 5.43
CA ILE A 215 -1.51 9.14 5.77
C ILE A 215 -1.05 9.46 7.19
N ALA A 216 -0.91 10.74 7.55
CA ALA A 216 -0.49 11.15 8.89
C ALA A 216 -1.44 10.63 9.97
N ALA A 217 -2.76 10.66 9.72
CA ALA A 217 -3.77 10.09 10.61
C ALA A 217 -3.58 8.58 10.77
N GLN A 218 -3.39 7.86 9.66
CA GLN A 218 -3.16 6.41 9.70
C GLN A 218 -1.86 6.04 10.42
N LEU A 219 -0.78 6.75 10.17
CA LEU A 219 0.51 6.47 10.81
C LEU A 219 0.47 6.68 12.32
N LYS A 220 -0.43 7.54 12.82
CA LYS A 220 -0.68 7.67 14.26
C LYS A 220 -1.40 6.44 14.80
N GLU A 221 -2.44 5.96 14.10
CA GLU A 221 -3.13 4.72 14.46
C GLU A 221 -2.17 3.51 14.43
N ALA A 222 -1.30 3.45 13.44
CA ALA A 222 -0.34 2.35 13.27
C ALA A 222 0.65 2.19 14.44
N GLN A 223 0.78 3.22 15.29
CA GLN A 223 1.66 3.22 16.46
C GLN A 223 0.94 2.76 17.74
N THR A 224 -0.37 2.51 17.71
CA THR A 224 -1.11 2.13 18.92
C THR A 224 -1.00 0.64 19.22
N PRO A 225 -1.13 0.22 20.50
CA PRO A 225 -1.16 -1.19 20.88
C PRO A 225 -2.28 -1.98 20.18
N GLU A 226 -3.43 -1.35 19.93
CA GLU A 226 -4.58 -1.96 19.27
C GLU A 226 -4.25 -2.30 17.81
N PHE A 227 -3.51 -1.43 17.11
CA PHE A 227 -3.07 -1.72 15.76
C PHE A 227 -2.06 -2.88 15.72
N LYS A 228 -1.16 -2.96 16.72
CA LYS A 228 -0.26 -4.11 16.87
C LYS A 228 -1.07 -5.40 17.09
N ALA A 229 -2.08 -5.38 17.95
CA ALA A 229 -2.96 -6.53 18.17
C ALA A 229 -3.72 -6.92 16.89
N TYR A 230 -4.23 -5.96 16.13
CA TYR A 230 -4.86 -6.18 14.83
C TYR A 230 -3.93 -6.91 13.85
N VAL A 231 -2.67 -6.48 13.72
CA VAL A 231 -1.69 -7.13 12.82
C VAL A 231 -1.38 -8.56 13.27
N GLN A 232 -1.31 -8.83 14.57
CA GLN A 232 -1.12 -10.20 15.07
C GLN A 232 -2.33 -11.08 14.78
N GLN A 233 -3.53 -10.55 14.97
CA GLN A 233 -4.77 -11.25 14.64
C GLN A 233 -4.86 -11.56 13.14
N LEU A 234 -4.43 -10.64 12.27
CA LEU A 234 -4.39 -10.84 10.83
C LEU A 234 -3.54 -12.07 10.45
N LYS A 235 -2.33 -12.18 11.01
CA LYS A 235 -1.45 -13.35 10.78
C LYS A 235 -2.05 -14.63 11.38
N ALA A 236 -2.63 -14.55 12.57
CA ALA A 236 -3.27 -15.70 13.21
C ALA A 236 -4.45 -16.23 12.36
N ASN A 237 -5.29 -15.33 11.85
CA ASN A 237 -6.41 -15.67 10.98
C ASN A 237 -5.94 -16.33 9.69
N ALA A 238 -4.91 -15.80 9.03
CA ALA A 238 -4.36 -16.38 7.81
C ALA A 238 -3.84 -17.81 8.05
N LYS A 239 -3.17 -18.06 9.19
CA LYS A 239 -2.71 -19.41 9.58
C LYS A 239 -3.87 -20.36 9.85
N VAL A 240 -4.91 -19.91 10.56
CA VAL A 240 -6.11 -20.72 10.82
C VAL A 240 -6.80 -21.06 9.51
N LEU A 241 -6.98 -20.09 8.61
CA LEU A 241 -7.57 -20.33 7.30
C LEU A 241 -6.76 -21.35 6.47
N ALA A 242 -5.44 -21.18 6.41
CA ALA A 242 -4.55 -22.12 5.73
C ALA A 242 -4.68 -23.53 6.29
N LYS A 243 -4.68 -23.66 7.63
CA LYS A 243 -4.81 -24.95 8.32
C LYS A 243 -6.17 -25.59 8.02
N THR A 244 -7.27 -24.85 8.18
CA THR A 244 -8.63 -25.37 7.93
C THR A 244 -8.79 -25.85 6.49
N LEU A 245 -8.28 -25.09 5.50
CA LEU A 245 -8.31 -25.53 4.11
C LEU A 245 -7.46 -26.79 3.88
N THR A 246 -6.30 -26.89 4.54
CA THR A 246 -5.45 -28.08 4.45
C THR A 246 -6.13 -29.31 5.08
N ASP A 247 -6.77 -29.16 6.24
CA ASP A 247 -7.53 -30.22 6.91
C ASP A 247 -8.72 -30.70 6.04
N LEU A 248 -9.27 -29.83 5.20
CA LEU A 248 -10.31 -30.16 4.20
C LEU A 248 -9.75 -30.81 2.92
N GLY A 249 -8.44 -31.04 2.83
CA GLY A 249 -7.78 -31.69 1.69
C GLY A 249 -7.36 -30.74 0.56
N TYR A 250 -7.36 -29.42 0.79
CA TYR A 250 -6.84 -28.45 -0.18
C TYR A 250 -5.33 -28.25 -0.05
N SER A 251 -4.71 -27.78 -1.13
CA SER A 251 -3.25 -27.56 -1.20
C SER A 251 -2.91 -26.08 -1.29
N MET A 252 -1.84 -25.68 -0.61
CA MET A 252 -1.27 -24.32 -0.68
C MET A 252 0.05 -24.36 -1.45
N CYS A 253 0.33 -23.34 -2.27
CA CYS A 253 1.52 -23.31 -3.13
C CYS A 253 2.85 -23.49 -2.38
N THR A 254 2.93 -23.01 -1.13
CA THR A 254 4.11 -23.11 -0.25
C THR A 254 3.85 -23.98 0.98
N GLY A 255 2.73 -24.72 1.02
CA GLY A 255 2.32 -25.53 2.17
C GLY A 255 1.75 -24.76 3.37
N GLY A 256 1.67 -23.41 3.32
CA GLY A 256 1.13 -22.60 4.40
C GLY A 256 1.31 -21.09 4.18
N THR A 257 1.38 -20.32 5.27
CA THR A 257 1.63 -18.87 5.24
C THR A 257 2.37 -18.36 6.47
N ASP A 258 3.27 -17.39 6.25
CA ASP A 258 3.99 -16.64 7.28
C ASP A 258 3.54 -15.17 7.38
N ASN A 259 2.56 -14.78 6.57
CA ASN A 259 2.08 -13.40 6.44
C ASN A 259 0.55 -13.33 6.49
N HIS A 260 -0.06 -12.41 5.72
CA HIS A 260 -1.49 -12.11 5.76
C HIS A 260 -2.29 -12.76 4.62
N LEU A 261 -1.64 -13.54 3.75
CA LEU A 261 -2.29 -14.13 2.58
C LEU A 261 -1.91 -15.59 2.39
N ILE A 262 -2.71 -16.31 1.64
CA ILE A 262 -2.46 -17.68 1.18
C ILE A 262 -2.58 -17.76 -0.34
N LEU A 263 -1.87 -18.71 -0.94
CA LEU A 263 -1.98 -19.04 -2.36
C LEU A 263 -2.58 -20.44 -2.48
N TRP A 264 -3.90 -20.50 -2.64
CA TRP A 264 -4.66 -21.73 -2.71
C TRP A 264 -4.58 -22.35 -4.10
N ASP A 265 -3.98 -23.53 -4.17
CA ASP A 265 -3.86 -24.33 -5.39
C ASP A 265 -5.09 -25.19 -5.65
N LEU A 266 -5.77 -24.93 -6.77
CA LEU A 266 -6.97 -25.63 -7.23
C LEU A 266 -6.66 -26.69 -8.30
N ARG A 267 -5.40 -26.89 -8.67
CA ARG A 267 -4.98 -27.92 -9.64
C ARG A 267 -5.46 -29.32 -9.24
N PRO A 268 -5.34 -29.77 -7.97
CA PRO A 268 -5.80 -31.10 -7.58
C PRO A 268 -7.31 -31.31 -7.78
N GLN A 269 -8.10 -30.24 -7.72
CA GLN A 269 -9.56 -30.27 -7.92
C GLN A 269 -9.96 -30.13 -9.40
N GLY A 270 -9.01 -29.89 -10.31
CA GLY A 270 -9.30 -29.71 -11.74
C GLY A 270 -10.03 -28.40 -12.10
N VAL A 271 -10.19 -27.48 -11.14
CA VAL A 271 -10.89 -26.20 -11.31
C VAL A 271 -9.87 -25.08 -11.60
N THR A 272 -10.32 -24.02 -12.29
CA THR A 272 -9.51 -22.81 -12.49
C THR A 272 -9.91 -21.72 -11.50
N GLY A 273 -8.96 -20.87 -11.11
CA GLY A 273 -9.23 -19.74 -10.22
C GLY A 273 -10.30 -18.80 -10.77
N SER A 274 -10.35 -18.60 -12.10
CA SER A 274 -11.39 -17.79 -12.75
C SER A 274 -12.81 -18.34 -12.58
N LYS A 275 -12.98 -19.67 -12.43
CA LYS A 275 -14.29 -20.27 -12.14
C LYS A 275 -14.66 -20.11 -10.67
N LEU A 276 -13.71 -20.36 -9.77
CA LEU A 276 -13.93 -20.21 -8.33
C LEU A 276 -14.23 -18.76 -7.97
N GLU A 277 -13.46 -17.80 -8.49
CA GLU A 277 -13.69 -16.36 -8.30
C GLU A 277 -15.12 -15.96 -8.66
N LYS A 278 -15.61 -16.35 -9.84
CA LYS A 278 -16.99 -16.04 -10.27
C LYS A 278 -18.05 -16.68 -9.37
N LEU A 279 -17.82 -17.93 -8.93
CA LEU A 279 -18.75 -18.60 -8.03
C LEU A 279 -18.81 -17.89 -6.67
N CYS A 280 -17.65 -17.55 -6.12
CA CYS A 280 -17.52 -16.82 -4.86
C CYS A 280 -18.19 -15.45 -4.93
N ASP A 281 -18.01 -14.70 -6.03
CA ASP A 281 -18.59 -13.38 -6.24
C ASP A 281 -20.14 -13.44 -6.24
N MET A 282 -20.74 -14.49 -6.83
CA MET A 282 -22.20 -14.71 -6.80
C MET A 282 -22.77 -14.98 -5.40
N VAL A 283 -21.93 -15.41 -4.45
CA VAL A 283 -22.33 -15.71 -3.06
C VAL A 283 -21.72 -14.74 -2.06
N CYS A 284 -21.38 -13.53 -2.51
CA CYS A 284 -20.87 -12.45 -1.66
C CYS A 284 -19.52 -12.78 -0.98
N ILE A 285 -18.64 -13.51 -1.66
CA ILE A 285 -17.25 -13.75 -1.24
C ILE A 285 -16.32 -13.15 -2.30
N THR A 286 -15.63 -12.06 -1.98
CA THR A 286 -14.72 -11.42 -2.93
C THR A 286 -13.29 -11.91 -2.71
N LEU A 287 -12.69 -12.47 -3.77
CA LEU A 287 -11.30 -12.94 -3.76
C LEU A 287 -10.71 -12.74 -5.16
N ASN A 288 -9.42 -12.99 -5.34
CA ASN A 288 -8.80 -12.79 -6.65
C ASN A 288 -8.09 -14.06 -7.18
N LYS A 289 -8.34 -14.40 -8.44
CA LYS A 289 -7.48 -15.35 -9.17
C LYS A 289 -6.05 -14.82 -9.25
N ASN A 290 -5.06 -15.71 -9.17
CA ASN A 290 -3.65 -15.33 -9.15
C ASN A 290 -2.81 -16.32 -9.97
N PRO A 291 -2.00 -15.90 -10.94
CA PRO A 291 -1.11 -16.79 -11.66
C PRO A 291 0.01 -17.33 -10.77
N VAL A 292 0.46 -18.56 -11.06
CA VAL A 292 1.70 -19.15 -10.53
C VAL A 292 2.63 -19.57 -11.68
N PRO A 293 3.96 -19.74 -11.47
CA PRO A 293 4.91 -19.96 -12.57
C PRO A 293 4.66 -21.22 -13.39
N VAL A 294 3.95 -22.17 -12.80
CA VAL A 294 3.56 -23.47 -13.38
C VAL A 294 2.28 -23.39 -14.22
N ASP A 295 1.58 -22.25 -14.24
CA ASP A 295 0.40 -22.06 -15.08
C ASP A 295 0.79 -21.76 -16.54
N SER A 296 0.08 -22.36 -17.49
CA SER A 296 0.26 -22.11 -18.92
C SER A 296 -0.37 -20.80 -19.42
N SER A 297 -1.19 -20.14 -18.59
CA SER A 297 -1.90 -18.90 -18.94
C SER A 297 -2.14 -18.02 -17.71
N ALA A 298 -1.80 -16.74 -17.83
CA ALA A 298 -2.05 -15.74 -16.79
C ALA A 298 -3.54 -15.36 -16.65
N LEU A 299 -4.37 -15.62 -17.68
CA LEU A 299 -5.81 -15.25 -17.69
C LEU A 299 -6.69 -16.32 -17.05
N THR A 300 -6.23 -17.58 -17.06
CA THR A 300 -6.95 -18.72 -16.49
C THR A 300 -6.04 -19.44 -15.49
N PRO A 301 -5.56 -18.75 -14.46
CA PRO A 301 -4.68 -19.37 -13.49
C PRO A 301 -5.43 -20.41 -12.67
N ARG A 302 -4.71 -21.35 -12.08
CA ARG A 302 -5.31 -22.39 -11.24
C ARG A 302 -5.13 -22.14 -9.74
N VAL A 303 -4.70 -20.93 -9.40
CA VAL A 303 -4.51 -20.50 -8.02
C VAL A 303 -5.43 -19.32 -7.71
N VAL A 304 -5.91 -19.29 -6.47
CA VAL A 304 -6.65 -18.17 -5.89
C VAL A 304 -5.86 -17.62 -4.71
N ARG A 305 -5.79 -16.30 -4.62
CA ARG A 305 -5.19 -15.60 -3.50
C ARG A 305 -6.29 -15.12 -2.57
N VAL A 306 -6.10 -15.42 -1.29
CA VAL A 306 -6.91 -14.95 -0.17
C VAL A 306 -6.01 -14.21 0.80
#